data_AF-A0A418XVA4-F1
#
_entry.id   AF-A0A418XVA4-F1
#
_cell.length_a   1.000
_cell.length_b   1.000
_cell.length_c   1.000
_cell.angle_alpha   90.00
_cell.angle_beta   90.00
_cell.angle_gamma   90.00
#
_symmetry.space_group_name_H-M   'P 1'
#
loop_
_entity.id
_entity.type
_entity.pdbx_description
1 polymer ?
#
loop_
_entity_poly.entity_id
_entity_poly.type
_entity_poly.pdbx_seq_one_letter_code
_entity_poly.pdbx_strand_id
1 'polypeptide(L)'
;FDHVPLSEGKTSQFRLTRERFQINPARAYACGDEYKDFYAAINTGMHPFMVSYGFEDHDRLIEKFAVPDEVISRTPADLCRRVCNALDLADLGAPAPALKIAGA
;
A
#
# COMPACT_ATOMS: atom_id res chain seq x y z
N PHE A 1 13.58 12.17 2.83
CA PHE A 1 12.59 12.21 1.74
C PHE A 1 13.34 12.01 0.43
N ASP A 2 12.77 11.26 -0.51
CA ASP A 2 13.35 10.96 -1.82
C ASP A 2 12.25 11.06 -2.88
N HIS A 3 12.62 11.34 -4.12
CA HIS A 3 11.68 11.51 -5.22
C HIS A 3 12.00 10.53 -6.34
N VAL A 4 10.99 9.86 -6.88
CA VAL A 4 11.14 9.01 -8.07
C VAL A 4 11.19 9.91 -9.32
N PRO A 5 12.31 9.99 -10.05
CA PRO A 5 12.40 10.80 -11.26
C PRO A 5 11.48 10.25 -12.36
N LEU A 6 10.90 11.14 -13.17
CA LEU A 6 9.97 10.77 -14.25
C LEU A 6 10.64 9.99 -15.40
N SER A 7 11.93 10.19 -15.62
CA SER A 7 12.70 9.61 -16.73
C SER A 7 13.24 8.21 -16.44
N GLU A 8 13.23 7.77 -15.17
CA GLU A 8 13.78 6.49 -14.76
C GLU A 8 12.67 5.50 -14.39
N GLY A 9 12.93 4.20 -14.55
CA GLY A 9 11.96 3.17 -14.20
C GLY A 9 11.68 3.13 -12.69
N LYS A 10 10.40 3.14 -12.29
CA LYS A 10 9.99 3.10 -10.87
C LYS A 10 10.67 1.96 -10.09
N THR A 11 10.88 0.79 -10.70
CA THR A 11 11.51 -0.37 -10.06
C THR A 11 12.94 -0.11 -9.57
N SER A 12 13.80 0.52 -10.37
CA SER A 12 15.18 0.82 -9.93
C SER A 12 15.15 1.83 -8.79
N GLN A 13 14.27 2.82 -8.87
CA GLN A 13 14.15 3.87 -7.86
C GLN A 13 13.59 3.37 -6.53
N PHE A 14 12.59 2.47 -6.55
CA PHE A 14 12.09 1.81 -5.34
C PHE A 14 13.21 1.00 -4.66
N ARG A 15 14.02 0.28 -5.45
CA ARG A 15 15.16 -0.49 -4.94
C ARG A 15 16.19 0.42 -4.28
N LEU A 16 16.61 1.47 -4.98
CA LEU A 16 17.60 2.44 -4.48
C LEU A 16 17.10 3.15 -3.23
N THR A 17 15.84 3.56 -3.20
CA THR A 17 15.22 4.20 -2.03
C THR A 17 15.25 3.26 -0.83
N ARG A 18 14.78 2.02 -0.99
CA ARG A 18 14.78 1.01 0.07
C ARG A 18 16.21 0.74 0.60
N GLU A 19 17.19 0.60 -0.29
CA GLU A 19 18.59 0.36 0.07
C GLU A 19 19.23 1.54 0.79
N ARG A 20 18.98 2.77 0.30
CA ARG A 20 19.45 4.01 0.91
C ARG A 20 18.96 4.18 2.35
N PHE A 21 17.70 3.84 2.61
CA PHE A 21 17.13 3.88 3.96
C PHE A 21 17.34 2.59 4.77
N GLN A 22 18.08 1.62 4.22
CA GLN A 22 18.39 0.34 4.87
C GLN A 22 17.15 -0.41 5.37
N ILE A 23 16.07 -0.35 4.60
CA ILE A 23 14.79 -0.97 4.96
C ILE A 23 14.76 -2.43 4.49
N ASN A 24 14.41 -3.33 5.41
CA ASN A 24 14.12 -4.73 5.07
C ASN A 24 12.91 -4.77 4.12
N PRO A 25 12.99 -5.42 2.94
CA PRO A 25 11.86 -5.52 2.02
C PRO A 25 10.55 -5.98 2.67
N ALA A 26 10.62 -6.94 3.60
CA ALA A 26 9.45 -7.46 4.31
C ALA A 26 8.77 -6.45 5.24
N ARG A 27 9.40 -5.29 5.49
CA ARG A 27 8.86 -4.17 6.28
C ARG A 27 8.57 -2.94 5.42
N ALA A 28 8.62 -3.10 4.09
CA ALA A 28 8.48 -2.02 3.13
C ALA A 28 7.13 -2.13 2.41
N TYR A 29 6.46 -1.01 2.25
CA TYR A 29 5.15 -0.91 1.63
C TYR A 29 5.18 0.15 0.52
N ALA A 30 4.43 -0.08 -0.55
CA ALA A 30 4.26 0.88 -1.64
C ALA A 30 2.77 1.08 -1.92
N CYS A 31 2.30 2.32 -1.87
CA CYS A 31 0.94 2.68 -2.23
C CYS A 31 0.93 3.30 -3.63
N GLY A 32 0.01 2.89 -4.50
CA GLY A 32 -0.08 3.41 -5.85
C GLY A 32 -1.37 3.03 -6.56
N ASP A 33 -1.61 3.68 -7.68
CA ASP A 33 -2.82 3.60 -8.50
C ASP A 33 -2.51 3.25 -9.96
N GLU A 34 -1.25 2.96 -10.30
CA GLU A 34 -0.84 2.53 -11.64
C GLU A 34 -0.19 1.12 -11.61
N TYR A 35 -0.30 0.36 -12.70
CA TYR A 35 0.34 -0.96 -12.81
C TYR A 35 1.86 -0.91 -12.54
N LYS A 36 2.54 0.15 -12.97
CA LYS A 36 3.98 0.33 -12.73
C LYS A 36 4.32 0.46 -11.24
N ASP A 37 3.40 0.91 -10.39
CA ASP A 37 3.61 0.94 -8.93
C ASP A 37 3.54 -0.46 -8.35
N PHE A 38 2.51 -1.23 -8.73
CA PHE A 38 2.39 -2.65 -8.36
C PHE A 38 3.64 -3.42 -8.80
N TYR A 39 4.02 -3.30 -10.09
CA TYR A 39 5.16 -4.00 -10.66
C TYR A 39 6.48 -3.62 -9.96
N ALA A 40 6.69 -2.34 -9.66
CA ALA A 40 7.88 -1.89 -8.95
C ALA A 40 7.92 -2.43 -7.50
N ALA A 41 6.79 -2.42 -6.79
CA ALA A 41 6.68 -2.93 -5.43
C ALA A 41 7.07 -4.41 -5.34
N ILE A 42 6.43 -5.27 -6.14
CA ILE A 42 6.68 -6.72 -6.11
C ILE A 42 8.14 -7.05 -6.51
N ASN A 43 8.69 -6.38 -7.52
CA ASN A 43 10.06 -6.62 -8.00
C ASN A 43 11.15 -6.03 -7.09
N THR A 44 10.75 -5.36 -6.02
CA THR A 44 11.66 -4.85 -4.97
C THR A 44 11.38 -5.45 -3.60
N GLY A 45 10.49 -6.45 -3.53
CA GLY A 45 10.14 -7.18 -2.32
C GLY A 45 9.27 -6.39 -1.33
N MET A 46 8.64 -5.30 -1.79
CA MET A 46 7.75 -4.46 -1.01
C MET A 46 6.30 -4.95 -1.16
N HIS A 47 5.47 -4.80 -0.12
CA HIS A 47 4.06 -5.14 -0.20
C HIS A 47 3.26 -4.00 -0.86
N PRO A 48 2.47 -4.26 -1.93
CA PRO A 48 1.68 -3.24 -2.60
C PRO A 48 0.35 -2.98 -1.89
N PHE A 49 0.05 -1.72 -1.62
CA PHE A 49 -1.30 -1.23 -1.31
C PHE A 49 -1.85 -0.53 -2.55
N MET A 50 -2.53 -1.27 -3.42
CA MET A 50 -3.08 -0.70 -4.65
C MET A 50 -4.41 -0.02 -4.38
N VAL A 51 -4.73 1.00 -5.19
CA VAL A 51 -6.02 1.69 -5.16
C VAL A 51 -6.57 1.85 -6.56
N SER A 52 -7.90 1.94 -6.70
CA SER A 52 -8.58 2.06 -7.99
C SER A 52 -9.43 3.33 -8.13
N TYR A 53 -9.07 4.39 -7.40
CA TYR A 53 -9.73 5.69 -7.43
C TYR A 53 -8.78 6.82 -7.88
N GLY A 54 -7.75 6.44 -8.65
CA GLY A 54 -6.72 7.33 -9.19
C GLY A 54 -6.65 7.28 -10.73
N PHE A 55 -5.46 7.07 -11.26
CA PHE A 55 -5.18 7.07 -12.70
C PHE A 55 -5.67 5.80 -13.42
N GLU A 56 -5.36 4.60 -12.89
CA GLU A 56 -5.96 3.36 -13.39
C GLU A 56 -7.27 3.06 -12.62
N ASP A 57 -8.29 2.65 -13.36
CA ASP A 57 -9.52 2.12 -12.77
C ASP A 57 -9.38 0.64 -12.38
N HIS A 58 -10.39 0.14 -11.67
CA HIS A 58 -10.39 -1.20 -11.09
C HIS A 58 -10.34 -2.31 -12.15
N ASP A 59 -11.20 -2.21 -13.17
CA ASP A 59 -11.29 -3.19 -14.25
C ASP A 59 -9.98 -3.27 -15.02
N ARG A 60 -9.35 -2.14 -15.32
CA ARG A 60 -8.07 -2.11 -16.03
C ARG A 60 -6.93 -2.72 -15.21
N LEU A 61 -6.87 -2.47 -13.89
CA LEU A 61 -5.88 -3.09 -13.02
C LEU A 61 -5.98 -4.62 -13.00
N ILE A 62 -7.20 -5.16 -12.96
CA ILE A 62 -7.42 -6.62 -12.94
C ILE A 62 -7.31 -7.22 -14.33
N GLU A 63 -8.13 -6.78 -15.27
CA GLU A 63 -8.31 -7.47 -16.55
C GLU A 63 -7.12 -7.31 -17.48
N LYS A 64 -6.55 -6.09 -17.52
CA LYS A 64 -5.42 -5.79 -18.42
C LYS A 64 -4.08 -6.13 -17.79
N PHE A 65 -3.94 -5.88 -16.48
CA PHE A 65 -2.65 -5.94 -15.80
C PHE A 65 -2.52 -7.09 -14.80
N ALA A 66 -3.60 -7.86 -14.57
CA ALA A 66 -3.61 -9.00 -13.66
C ALA A 66 -3.11 -8.66 -12.24
N VAL A 67 -3.36 -7.42 -11.79
CA VAL A 67 -3.15 -7.05 -10.39
C VAL A 67 -4.19 -7.82 -9.55
N PRO A 68 -3.78 -8.55 -8.50
CA PRO A 68 -4.71 -9.30 -7.68
C PRO A 68 -5.75 -8.39 -7.03
N ASP A 69 -7.04 -8.73 -7.11
CA ASP A 69 -8.12 -7.92 -6.52
C ASP A 69 -7.92 -7.76 -5.01
N GLU A 70 -7.33 -8.76 -4.35
CA GLU A 70 -7.10 -8.77 -2.91
C GLU A 70 -6.14 -7.67 -2.46
N VAL A 71 -5.32 -7.10 -3.33
CA VAL A 71 -4.41 -5.98 -2.98
C VAL A 71 -4.97 -4.61 -3.38
N ILE A 72 -6.15 -4.55 -4.02
CA ILE A 72 -6.74 -3.31 -4.52
C ILE A 72 -7.82 -2.80 -3.55
N SER A 73 -7.67 -1.57 -3.09
CA SER A 73 -8.66 -0.85 -2.29
C SER A 73 -9.51 0.04 -3.20
N ARG A 74 -10.84 -0.16 -3.19
CA ARG A 74 -11.76 0.64 -4.01
C ARG A 74 -12.16 1.96 -3.36
N THR A 75 -11.91 2.12 -2.07
CA THR A 75 -12.19 3.35 -1.33
C THR A 75 -11.01 3.75 -0.42
N PRO A 76 -10.85 5.05 -0.09
CA PRO A 76 -9.87 5.48 0.90
C PRO A 76 -10.04 4.83 2.28
N ALA A 77 -11.29 4.51 2.66
CA ALA A 77 -11.57 3.84 3.93
C ALA A 77 -11.02 2.40 3.95
N ASP A 78 -11.09 1.68 2.82
CA ASP A 78 -10.53 0.34 2.71
C ASP A 78 -9.00 0.35 2.75
N LEU A 79 -8.37 1.32 2.07
CA LEU A 79 -6.93 1.53 2.14
C LEU A 79 -6.51 1.80 3.59
N CYS A 80 -7.19 2.74 4.26
CA CYS A 80 -6.89 3.12 5.64
C CYS A 80 -6.96 1.89 6.57
N ARG A 81 -8.03 1.09 6.48
CA ARG A 81 -8.19 -0.12 7.28
C ARG A 81 -7.05 -1.12 7.07
N ARG A 82 -6.62 -1.32 5.81
CA ARG A 82 -5.51 -2.22 5.46
C ARG A 82 -4.16 -1.72 5.99
N VAL A 83 -3.88 -0.43 5.83
CA VAL A 83 -2.64 0.19 6.33
C VAL A 83 -2.60 0.13 7.86
N CYS A 84 -3.70 0.48 8.53
CA CYS A 84 -3.80 0.38 9.99
C CYS A 84 -3.57 -1.07 10.45
N ASN A 85 -4.23 -2.04 9.82
CA ASN A 85 -4.04 -3.44 10.16
C ASN A 85 -2.60 -3.92 9.94
N ALA A 86 -1.97 -3.60 8.81
CA ALA A 86 -0.60 -4.01 8.49
C ALA A 86 0.47 -3.39 9.42
N LEU A 87 0.15 -2.26 10.05
CA LEU A 87 1.03 -1.52 10.93
C LEU A 87 0.64 -1.66 12.43
N ASP A 88 -0.30 -2.55 12.77
CA ASP A 88 -0.86 -2.71 14.12
C ASP A 88 -1.32 -1.38 14.75
N LEU A 89 -1.91 -0.50 13.94
CA LEU A 89 -2.49 0.77 14.39
C LEU A 89 -3.96 0.58 14.76
N ALA A 90 -4.40 1.27 15.82
CA ALA A 90 -5.82 1.34 16.15
C ALA A 90 -6.62 1.90 14.97
N ASP A 91 -7.68 1.20 14.58
CA ASP A 91 -8.60 1.68 13.55
C ASP A 91 -9.26 2.98 14.05
N LEU A 92 -8.90 4.10 13.43
CA LEU A 92 -9.40 5.44 13.78
C LEU A 92 -10.92 5.56 13.55
N GLY A 93 -11.55 4.60 12.85
CA GLY A 93 -12.99 4.50 12.64
C GLY A 93 -13.70 3.45 13.50
N ALA A 94 -12.98 2.64 14.28
CA ALA A 94 -13.60 1.69 15.19
C ALA A 94 -14.15 2.44 16.42
N PRO A 95 -15.38 2.15 16.89
CA PRO A 95 -15.84 2.67 18.17
C PRO A 95 -14.84 2.25 19.24
N ALA A 96 -14.44 3.20 20.10
CA ALA A 96 -13.56 2.92 21.23
C ALA A 96 -14.11 1.69 21.98
N PRO A 97 -13.27 0.71 22.34
CA PRO A 97 -13.74 -0.46 23.04
C PRO A 97 -14.49 -0.01 24.31
N ALA A 98 -15.70 -0.53 24.51
CA ALA A 98 -16.50 -0.19 25.67
C ALA A 98 -15.67 -0.43 26.93
N LEU A 99 -15.41 0.65 27.68
CA LEU A 99 -14.68 0.59 28.93
C LEU A 99 -15.45 -0.33 29.87
N LYS A 100 -14.99 -1.58 30.03
CA LYS A 100 -15.51 -2.47 31.06
C LYS A 100 -15.07 -1.89 32.40
N ILE A 101 -15.96 -1.14 33.05
CA ILE A 101 -15.77 -0.74 34.43
C ILE A 101 -15.81 -2.04 35.24
N ALA A 102 -14.65 -2.48 35.70
CA ALA A 102 -14.53 -3.62 36.60
C ALA A 102 -15.08 -3.22 37.97
N GLY A 103 -16.25 -3.76 38.31
CA GLY A 103 -16.70 -3.98 39.69
C GLY A 103 -17.17 -2.75 40.47
N ALA A 104 -18.45 -2.77 40.85
CA ALA A 104 -18.94 -2.19 42.10
C ALA A 104 -19.14 -3.33 43.11
#